data_AF-A0A0Q6G0N4-F1
#
_entry.id   AF-A0A0Q6G0N4-F1
#
_cell.length_a   1.000
_cell.length_b   1.000
_cell.length_c   1.000
_cell.angle_alpha   90.00
_cell.angle_beta   90.00
_cell.angle_gamma   90.00
#
_symmetry.space_group_name_H-M   'P 1'
#
loop_
_entity.id
_entity.type
_entity.pdbx_description
1 polymer ?
#
loop_
_entity_poly.entity_id
_entity_poly.type
_entity_poly.pdbx_seq_one_letter_code
_entity_poly.pdbx_strand_id
1 'polypeptide(L)'
;MVASRARGAALVAMVLVIAGCAPNATAAALAEFDPDEAQEIRDSFERDGWSYSEESVLGILVMERECREIRSSLADLASGAPLDDVADHLDDLLVEQNRLHHPNSAEYFQVVVDELRSGSPTNLQEYLDINCENVQ
;
A
#
# COMPACT_ATOMS: atom_id res chain seq x y z
N MET A 1 66.06 -39.04 17.23
CA MET A 1 64.69 -39.52 16.94
C MET A 1 63.75 -38.93 17.98
N VAL A 2 63.01 -37.86 17.64
CA VAL A 2 61.81 -37.40 18.35
C VAL A 2 60.88 -36.83 17.27
N ALA A 3 59.71 -37.44 17.16
CA ALA A 3 58.63 -37.01 16.30
C ALA A 3 57.93 -35.78 16.90
N SER A 4 57.55 -34.80 16.08
CA SER A 4 56.42 -33.94 16.42
C SER A 4 55.55 -33.71 15.20
N ARG A 5 54.27 -34.01 15.40
CA ARG A 5 53.19 -34.09 14.42
C ARG A 5 52.64 -32.68 14.18
N ALA A 6 52.67 -32.19 12.95
CA ALA A 6 51.83 -31.06 12.54
C ALA A 6 50.42 -31.58 12.26
N ARG A 7 49.52 -31.45 13.25
CA ARG A 7 48.06 -31.56 13.09
C ARG A 7 47.43 -30.34 13.79
N GLY A 8 46.48 -29.71 13.11
CA GLY A 8 45.66 -28.62 13.67
C GLY A 8 45.70 -27.41 12.74
N ALA A 9 44.82 -27.34 11.75
CA ALA A 9 43.49 -26.73 11.88
C ALA A 9 43.58 -25.20 12.00
N ALA A 10 43.34 -24.51 10.89
CA ALA A 10 42.85 -23.14 10.88
C ALA A 10 41.99 -22.96 9.63
N LEU A 11 40.86 -23.65 9.63
CA LEU A 11 39.73 -23.37 8.74
C LEU A 11 38.86 -22.39 9.53
N VAL A 12 38.99 -21.09 9.24
CA VAL A 12 37.97 -20.10 9.58
C VAL A 12 37.78 -19.27 8.32
N ALA A 13 37.01 -19.83 7.38
CA ALA A 13 36.35 -19.02 6.38
C ALA A 13 35.35 -18.15 7.14
N MET A 14 35.61 -16.84 7.21
CA MET A 14 34.58 -15.86 7.55
C MET A 14 33.49 -15.96 6.49
N VAL A 15 32.42 -16.69 6.81
CA VAL A 15 31.13 -16.48 6.18
C VAL A 15 30.66 -15.13 6.69
N LEU A 16 30.87 -14.08 5.89
CA LEU A 16 30.11 -12.85 6.03
C LEU A 16 28.66 -13.25 5.73
N VAL A 17 27.88 -13.49 6.79
CA VAL A 17 26.42 -13.49 6.68
C VAL A 17 26.08 -12.03 6.43
N ILE A 18 26.00 -11.66 5.15
CA ILE A 18 25.22 -10.50 4.74
C ILE A 18 23.80 -10.90 5.13
N ALA A 19 23.39 -10.48 6.34
CA ALA A 19 22.00 -10.48 6.71
C ALA A 19 21.30 -9.73 5.58
N GLY A 20 20.57 -10.46 4.74
CA GLY A 20 19.78 -9.87 3.70
C GLY A 20 18.81 -8.94 4.40
N CYS A 21 19.10 -7.63 4.35
CA CYS A 21 18.08 -6.60 4.46
C CYS A 21 17.15 -6.83 3.27
N ALA A 22 16.22 -7.78 3.40
CA ALA A 22 15.00 -7.69 2.63
C ALA A 22 14.45 -6.30 3.00
N PRO A 23 14.33 -5.36 2.04
CA PRO A 23 13.70 -4.08 2.34
C PRO A 23 12.35 -4.41 2.97
N ASN A 24 12.05 -3.78 4.12
CA ASN A 24 10.74 -3.89 4.72
C ASN A 24 9.73 -3.47 3.65
N ALA A 25 8.84 -4.38 3.25
CA ALA A 25 7.89 -4.14 2.15
C ALA A 25 7.07 -2.86 2.38
N THR A 26 6.73 -2.57 3.63
CA THR A 26 6.05 -1.33 4.04
C THR A 26 6.91 -0.10 3.80
N ALA A 27 8.20 -0.16 4.11
CA ALA A 27 9.11 0.97 3.88
C ALA A 27 9.36 1.21 2.37
N ALA A 28 9.37 0.14 1.57
CA ALA A 28 9.45 0.27 0.11
C ALA A 28 8.17 0.90 -0.47
N ALA A 29 7.00 0.48 -0.01
CA ALA A 29 5.72 1.04 -0.43
C ALA A 29 5.54 2.50 0.01
N LEU A 30 5.95 2.85 1.23
CA LEU A 30 5.94 4.24 1.69
C LEU A 30 6.83 5.17 0.86
N ALA A 31 7.89 4.65 0.24
CA ALA A 31 8.76 5.45 -0.62
C ALA A 31 8.11 5.83 -1.96
N GLU A 32 6.94 5.27 -2.28
CA GLU A 32 6.14 5.67 -3.44
C GLU A 32 5.26 6.90 -3.17
N PHE A 33 5.11 7.30 -1.90
CA PHE A 33 4.35 8.47 -1.46
C PHE A 33 5.27 9.65 -1.14
N ASP A 34 4.68 10.85 -1.02
CA ASP A 34 5.41 12.02 -0.56
C ASP A 34 5.84 11.81 0.92
N PRO A 35 7.13 11.93 1.24
CA PRO A 35 7.59 11.81 2.63
C PRO A 35 6.94 12.82 3.58
N ASP A 36 6.53 13.99 3.08
CA ASP A 36 5.87 15.03 3.89
C ASP A 36 4.43 14.59 4.26
N GLU A 37 3.67 13.99 3.34
CA GLU A 37 2.34 13.41 3.62
C GLU A 37 2.44 12.30 4.69
N ALA A 38 3.43 11.43 4.56
CA ALA A 38 3.67 10.39 5.56
C ALA A 38 4.03 10.99 6.93
N GLN A 39 4.80 12.08 6.95
CA GLN A 39 5.17 12.77 8.18
C GLN A 39 3.98 13.48 8.83
N GLU A 40 3.10 14.11 8.06
CA GLU A 40 1.88 14.74 8.57
C GLU A 40 0.97 13.74 9.29
N ILE A 41 0.85 12.53 8.75
CA ILE A 41 0.09 11.45 9.40
C ILE A 41 0.76 11.03 10.71
N ARG A 42 2.08 10.83 10.73
CA ARG A 42 2.84 10.51 11.96
C ARG A 42 2.63 11.59 13.03
N ASP A 43 2.77 12.86 12.64
CA ASP A 43 2.57 14.01 13.52
C ASP A 43 1.13 14.08 14.04
N SER A 44 0.14 13.66 13.24
CA SER A 44 -1.27 13.59 13.66
C SER A 44 -1.48 12.58 14.78
N PHE A 45 -0.89 11.38 14.66
CA PHE A 45 -0.94 10.36 15.72
C PHE A 45 -0.27 10.87 17.00
N GLU A 46 0.91 11.48 16.88
CA GLU A 46 1.64 12.01 18.03
C GLU A 46 0.88 13.14 18.73
N ARG A 47 0.33 14.09 17.96
CA ARG A 47 -0.48 15.19 18.48
C ARG A 47 -1.69 14.69 19.27
N ASP A 48 -2.33 13.65 18.77
CA ASP A 48 -3.55 13.10 19.37
C ASP A 48 -3.25 12.08 20.49
N GLY A 49 -1.97 11.78 20.73
CA GLY A 49 -1.51 10.88 21.80
C GLY A 49 -1.68 9.39 21.49
N TRP A 50 -1.77 9.03 20.21
CA TRP A 50 -1.92 7.67 19.72
C TRP A 50 -0.57 7.10 19.26
N SER A 51 -0.37 5.80 19.43
CA SER A 51 0.73 5.08 18.81
C SER A 51 0.38 4.70 17.37
N TYR A 52 1.35 4.77 16.45
CA TYR A 52 1.21 4.29 15.08
C TYR A 52 2.25 3.21 14.74
N SER A 53 1.98 2.48 13.66
CA SER A 53 2.98 1.69 12.93
C SER A 53 3.14 2.24 11.52
N GLU A 54 4.27 1.97 10.87
CA GLU A 54 4.47 2.34 9.46
C GLU A 54 3.42 1.69 8.53
N GLU A 55 2.87 0.54 8.92
CA GLU A 55 1.75 -0.10 8.18
C GLU A 55 0.46 0.71 8.31
N SER A 56 0.18 1.27 9.49
CA SER A 56 -0.99 2.15 9.67
C SER A 56 -0.84 3.45 8.90
N VAL A 57 0.38 4.03 8.87
CA VAL A 57 0.68 5.22 8.05
C VAL A 57 0.47 4.93 6.56
N LEU A 58 1.03 3.81 6.08
CA LEU A 58 0.85 3.38 4.69
C LEU A 58 -0.62 3.14 4.34
N GLY A 59 -1.37 2.49 5.22
CA GLY A 59 -2.80 2.23 5.01
C GLY A 59 -3.62 3.50 4.88
N ILE A 60 -3.32 4.53 5.68
CA ILE A 60 -3.98 5.84 5.58
C ILE A 60 -3.64 6.52 4.25
N LEU A 61 -2.36 6.55 3.86
CA LEU A 61 -1.94 7.15 2.57
C LEU A 61 -2.58 6.47 1.37
N VAL A 62 -2.62 5.13 1.39
CA VAL A 62 -3.30 4.32 0.37
C VAL A 62 -4.77 4.70 0.29
N MET A 63 -5.49 4.72 1.42
CA MET A 63 -6.89 5.10 1.48
C MET A 63 -7.13 6.53 0.99
N GLU A 64 -6.29 7.49 1.38
CA GLU A 64 -6.42 8.88 0.93
C GLU A 64 -6.23 9.01 -0.59
N ARG A 65 -5.25 8.32 -1.16
CA ARG A 65 -5.06 8.27 -2.62
C ARG A 65 -6.28 7.66 -3.31
N GLU A 66 -6.80 6.54 -2.81
CA GLU A 66 -8.00 5.90 -3.35
C GLU A 66 -9.20 6.85 -3.35
N CYS A 67 -9.44 7.55 -2.24
CA CYS A 67 -10.52 8.53 -2.13
C CYS A 67 -10.40 9.65 -3.17
N ARG A 68 -9.19 10.19 -3.41
CA ARG A 68 -8.96 11.23 -4.42
C ARG A 68 -9.20 10.71 -5.84
N GLU A 69 -8.66 9.54 -6.15
CA GLU A 69 -8.73 8.92 -7.47
C GLU A 69 -10.16 8.49 -7.83
N ILE A 70 -10.90 7.91 -6.88
CA ILE A 70 -12.32 7.58 -7.04
C ILE A 70 -13.13 8.84 -7.34
N ARG A 71 -12.95 9.92 -6.57
CA ARG A 71 -13.68 11.17 -6.79
C ARG A 71 -13.37 11.79 -8.14
N SER A 72 -12.11 11.79 -8.55
CA SER A 72 -11.70 12.26 -9.88
C SER A 72 -12.38 11.45 -10.98
N SER A 73 -12.32 10.12 -10.87
CA SER A 73 -12.92 9.17 -11.81
C SER A 73 -14.42 9.37 -11.96
N LEU A 74 -15.13 9.60 -10.84
CA LEU A 74 -16.56 9.91 -10.86
C LEU A 74 -16.87 11.27 -11.48
N ALA A 75 -16.02 12.27 -11.26
CA ALA A 75 -16.16 13.59 -11.88
C ALA A 75 -15.94 13.53 -13.40
N ASP A 76 -14.98 12.72 -13.86
CA ASP A 76 -14.73 12.46 -15.29
C ASP A 76 -15.92 11.76 -15.93
N LEU A 77 -16.47 10.73 -15.28
CA LEU A 77 -17.68 10.04 -15.74
C LEU A 77 -18.87 11.02 -15.84
N ALA A 78 -19.08 11.88 -14.84
CA ALA A 78 -20.12 12.90 -14.85
C ALA A 78 -19.91 13.96 -15.95
N SER A 79 -18.65 14.17 -16.37
CA SER A 79 -18.27 15.06 -17.46
C SER A 79 -18.35 14.39 -18.84
N GLY A 80 -18.70 13.10 -18.90
CA GLY A 80 -18.92 12.34 -20.13
C GLY A 80 -17.74 11.49 -20.58
N ALA A 81 -16.76 11.21 -19.70
CA ALA A 81 -15.73 10.23 -19.99
C ALA A 81 -16.35 8.83 -20.24
N PRO A 82 -15.73 7.98 -21.08
CA PRO A 82 -16.21 6.63 -21.31
C PRO A 82 -16.20 5.80 -20.02
N LEU A 83 -17.31 5.10 -19.74
CA LEU A 83 -17.45 4.27 -18.54
C LEU A 83 -16.35 3.22 -18.43
N ASP A 84 -16.01 2.57 -19.55
CA ASP A 84 -15.01 1.50 -19.56
C ASP A 84 -13.62 2.04 -19.20
N ASP A 85 -13.23 3.20 -19.72
CA ASP A 85 -11.94 3.84 -19.40
C ASP A 85 -11.86 4.20 -17.90
N VAL A 86 -12.96 4.70 -17.33
CA VAL A 86 -13.05 5.01 -15.90
C VAL A 86 -13.00 3.74 -15.05
N ALA A 87 -13.71 2.69 -15.45
CA ALA A 87 -13.74 1.43 -14.74
C ALA A 87 -12.39 0.71 -14.77
N ASP A 88 -11.68 0.73 -15.90
CA ASP A 88 -10.35 0.13 -16.04
C ASP A 88 -9.31 0.87 -15.19
N HIS A 89 -9.36 2.22 -15.14
CA HIS A 89 -8.49 2.99 -14.22
C HIS A 89 -8.75 2.65 -12.75
N LEU A 90 -10.02 2.51 -12.35
CA LEU A 90 -10.37 2.12 -10.99
C LEU A 90 -10.02 0.66 -10.68
N ASP A 91 -10.02 -0.24 -11.67
CA ASP A 91 -9.56 -1.63 -11.52
C ASP A 91 -8.06 -1.65 -11.20
N ASP A 92 -7.24 -0.97 -12.00
CA ASP A 92 -5.79 -0.86 -11.79
C ASP A 92 -5.47 -0.23 -10.43
N LEU A 93 -6.21 0.80 -10.03
CA LEU A 93 -5.96 1.51 -8.78
C LEU A 93 -6.48 0.77 -7.55
N LEU A 94 -7.73 0.32 -7.56
CA LEU A 94 -8.36 -0.24 -6.37
C LEU A 94 -8.09 -1.73 -6.21
N VAL A 95 -7.98 -2.48 -7.30
CA VAL A 95 -7.75 -3.93 -7.23
C VAL A 95 -6.27 -4.23 -7.18
N GLU A 96 -5.48 -3.74 -8.14
CA GLU A 96 -4.07 -4.16 -8.24
C GLU A 96 -3.21 -3.54 -7.13
N GLN A 97 -3.44 -2.28 -6.73
CA GLN A 97 -2.76 -1.68 -5.57
C GLN A 97 -3.06 -2.45 -4.28
N ASN A 98 -4.34 -2.79 -4.04
CA ASN A 98 -4.73 -3.50 -2.82
C ASN A 98 -4.34 -4.98 -2.84
N ARG A 99 -4.12 -5.60 -4.00
CA ARG A 99 -3.67 -6.99 -4.07
C ARG A 99 -2.37 -7.23 -3.30
N LEU A 100 -1.50 -6.21 -3.24
CA LEU A 100 -0.21 -6.27 -2.57
C LEU A 100 -0.26 -5.88 -1.10
N HIS A 101 -1.14 -4.93 -0.74
CA HIS A 101 -1.17 -4.34 0.61
C HIS A 101 -2.35 -4.82 1.46
N HIS A 102 -3.51 -5.05 0.84
CA HIS A 102 -4.78 -5.41 1.49
C HIS A 102 -5.63 -6.36 0.61
N PRO A 103 -5.26 -7.67 0.50
CA PRO A 103 -5.90 -8.58 -0.46
C PRO A 103 -7.42 -8.72 -0.32
N ASN A 104 -7.94 -8.63 0.90
CA ASN A 104 -9.40 -8.68 1.14
C ASN A 104 -10.11 -7.44 0.59
N SER A 105 -9.46 -6.27 0.62
CA SER A 105 -9.99 -5.04 0.03
C SER A 105 -10.01 -5.12 -1.49
N ALA A 106 -9.00 -5.79 -2.09
CA ALA A 106 -8.98 -6.00 -3.54
C ALA A 106 -10.19 -6.81 -4.03
N GLU A 107 -10.60 -7.87 -3.32
CA GLU A 107 -11.81 -8.63 -3.65
C GLU A 107 -13.09 -7.77 -3.54
N TYR A 108 -13.19 -6.93 -2.51
CA TYR A 108 -14.28 -5.98 -2.38
C TYR A 108 -14.32 -5.00 -3.56
N PHE A 109 -13.17 -4.40 -3.91
CA PHE A 109 -13.11 -3.42 -4.99
C PHE A 109 -13.36 -4.02 -6.37
N GLN A 110 -13.02 -5.29 -6.60
CA GLN A 110 -13.39 -5.97 -7.84
C GLN A 110 -14.91 -5.97 -8.05
N VAL A 111 -15.67 -6.26 -6.97
CA VAL A 111 -17.15 -6.21 -7.01
C VAL A 111 -17.64 -4.79 -7.30
N VAL A 112 -16.98 -3.77 -6.73
CA VAL A 112 -17.33 -2.36 -6.94
C VAL A 112 -17.14 -1.94 -8.41
N VAL A 113 -16.02 -2.32 -9.02
CA VAL A 113 -15.76 -2.00 -10.44
C VAL A 113 -16.74 -2.75 -11.36
N ASP A 114 -17.07 -4.00 -11.04
CA ASP A 114 -18.08 -4.77 -11.79
C ASP A 114 -19.48 -4.13 -11.68
N GLU A 115 -19.85 -3.63 -10.50
CA GLU A 115 -21.10 -2.88 -10.29
C GLU A 115 -21.14 -1.57 -11.07
N LEU A 116 -20.01 -0.85 -11.12
CA LEU A 116 -19.87 0.37 -11.91
C LEU A 116 -20.12 0.08 -13.39
N ARG A 117 -19.50 -0.96 -13.94
CA ARG A 117 -19.73 -1.44 -15.33
C ARG A 117 -21.19 -1.86 -15.57
N SER A 118 -21.87 -2.36 -14.53
CA SER A 118 -23.28 -2.75 -14.60
C SER A 118 -24.29 -1.58 -14.48
N GLY A 119 -23.82 -0.38 -14.11
CA GLY A 119 -24.62 0.84 -14.02
C GLY A 119 -25.24 1.13 -12.65
N SER A 120 -24.75 0.54 -11.55
CA SER A 120 -25.26 0.81 -10.20
C SER A 120 -24.13 0.82 -9.14
N PRO A 121 -23.35 1.90 -9.03
CA PRO A 121 -22.15 1.95 -8.16
C PRO A 121 -22.49 2.24 -6.68
N THR A 122 -23.44 1.52 -6.10
CA THR A 122 -23.90 1.77 -4.71
C THR A 122 -22.76 1.55 -3.71
N ASN A 123 -21.96 0.51 -3.90
CA ASN A 123 -20.86 0.20 -3.00
C ASN A 123 -19.73 1.25 -3.08
N LEU A 124 -19.53 1.88 -4.24
CA LEU A 124 -18.54 2.94 -4.40
C LEU A 124 -18.94 4.20 -3.60
N GLN A 125 -20.22 4.56 -3.63
CA GLN A 125 -20.73 5.68 -2.84
C GLN A 125 -20.64 5.39 -1.33
N GLU A 126 -20.99 4.17 -0.90
CA GLU A 126 -20.85 3.76 0.49
C GLU A 126 -19.39 3.82 0.97
N TYR A 127 -18.44 3.37 0.13
CA TYR A 127 -17.01 3.48 0.42
C TYR A 127 -16.58 4.93 0.65
N LEU A 128 -17.00 5.85 -0.24
CA LEU A 128 -16.69 7.27 -0.13
C LEU A 128 -17.29 7.90 1.14
N ASP A 129 -18.52 7.54 1.49
CA ASP A 129 -19.21 8.08 2.65
C ASP A 129 -18.56 7.61 3.96
N ILE A 130 -18.09 6.36 4.03
CA ILE A 130 -17.48 5.78 5.23
C ILE A 130 -16.02 6.20 5.40
N ASN A 131 -15.22 6.15 4.33
CA ASN A 131 -13.77 6.24 4.43
C ASN A 131 -13.22 7.61 4.01
N CYS A 132 -13.96 8.37 3.20
CA CYS A 132 -13.40 9.53 2.53
C CYS A 132 -13.91 10.87 3.06
N GLU A 133 -14.83 10.92 4.04
CA GLU A 133 -15.48 12.14 4.52
C GLU A 133 -14.48 13.28 4.83
N ASN A 134 -13.31 12.95 5.36
CA ASN A 134 -12.29 13.92 5.77
C ASN A 134 -11.11 14.07 4.79
N VAL A 135 -11.11 13.31 3.69
CA VAL A 135 -10.07 13.41 2.66
C VAL A 135 -10.41 14.60 1.76
N GLN A 136 -9.49 15.56 1.62
CA GLN A 136 -9.67 16.78 0.82
C GLN A 136 -9.37 16.56 -0.67
#